data_AF-A0A2V9BB10-F1
#
_entry.id   AF-A0A2V9BB10-F1
#
_cell.length_a   1.000
_cell.length_b   1.000
_cell.length_c   1.000
_cell.angle_alpha   90.00
_cell.angle_beta   90.00
_cell.angle_gamma   90.00
#
_symmetry.space_group_name_H-M   'P 1'
#
loop_
_entity.id
_entity.type
_entity.pdbx_description
1 polymer ?
#
loop_
_entity_poly.entity_id
_entity_poly.type
_entity_poly.pdbx_seq_one_letter_code
_entity_poly.pdbx_strand_id
1 'polypeptide(L)'
;MHTLAGAGLPSEAEASYAQAVKGTAPVRIRDIKTILTAPNRIRLVIVKVETSEPGLVGWGCATFTQRALVVQPAVEQYLRPFLIGRNVDEIEDIWQSSYVSSYWRNGPVLFNAMSGVD
;
A
#
# COMPACT_ATOMS: atom_id res chain seq x y z
N MET A 1 41.00 43.30 -1.71
CA MET A 1 39.68 43.65 -1.17
C MET A 1 38.76 42.45 -1.33
N HIS A 2 38.35 41.87 -0.20
CA HIS A 2 37.51 40.68 -0.10
C HIS A 2 36.09 40.93 -0.61
N THR A 3 35.58 40.02 -1.44
CA THR A 3 34.14 39.79 -1.62
C THR A 3 33.79 38.52 -0.85
N LEU A 4 33.13 38.68 0.30
CA LEU A 4 32.50 37.57 1.02
C LEU A 4 31.07 37.42 0.53
N ALA A 5 30.76 36.22 0.06
CA ALA A 5 29.44 35.75 -0.32
C ALA A 5 28.49 35.81 0.88
N GLY A 6 27.35 36.50 0.71
CA GLY A 6 26.23 36.44 1.64
C GLY A 6 25.17 35.49 1.10
N ALA A 7 25.22 34.21 1.48
CA ALA A 7 24.06 33.35 1.38
C ALA A 7 23.09 33.76 2.48
N GLY A 8 22.06 34.55 2.14
CA GLY A 8 21.01 34.93 3.06
C GLY A 8 20.27 33.68 3.55
N LEU A 9 19.98 33.62 4.85
CA LEU A 9 19.15 32.56 5.43
C LEU A 9 17.77 32.58 4.74
N PRO A 10 17.20 31.40 4.42
CA PRO A 10 15.91 31.33 3.75
C PRO A 10 14.83 32.04 4.59
N SER A 11 13.94 32.74 3.90
CA SER A 11 12.80 33.42 4.52
C SER A 11 11.91 32.41 5.26
N GLU A 12 11.16 32.86 6.26
CA GLU A 12 10.21 32.00 6.99
C GLU A 12 9.19 31.34 6.05
N ALA A 13 8.81 32.01 4.97
CA ALA A 13 7.95 31.47 3.92
C ALA A 13 8.62 30.34 3.14
N GLU A 14 9.91 30.48 2.78
CA GLU A 14 10.68 29.43 2.11
C GLU A 14 10.92 28.23 3.04
N ALA A 15 11.18 28.47 4.32
CA ALA A 15 11.34 27.41 5.31
C ALA A 15 10.02 26.66 5.57
N SER A 16 8.90 27.38 5.69
CA SER A 16 7.56 26.80 5.83
C SER A 16 7.16 26.00 4.59
N TYR A 17 7.42 26.53 3.39
CA TYR A 17 7.19 25.82 2.14
C TYR A 17 8.04 24.55 2.09
N ALA A 18 9.36 24.64 2.35
CA ALA A 18 10.26 23.49 2.36
C ALA A 18 9.83 22.40 3.37
N GLN A 19 9.33 22.79 4.55
CA GLN A 19 8.76 21.88 5.53
C GLN A 19 7.46 21.23 5.02
N ALA A 20 6.60 21.99 4.34
CA ALA A 20 5.33 21.49 3.79
C ALA A 20 5.54 20.52 2.61
N VAL A 21 6.63 20.68 1.84
CA VAL A 21 6.98 19.74 0.76
C VAL A 21 7.84 18.57 1.27
N LYS A 22 8.33 18.61 2.51
CA LYS A 22 9.12 17.53 3.09
C LYS A 22 8.19 16.38 3.48
N GLY A 23 8.18 15.34 2.66
CA GLY A 23 7.44 14.11 2.94
C GLY A 23 7.83 13.49 4.28
N THR A 24 6.93 12.67 4.82
CA THR A 24 7.16 11.87 6.02
C THR A 24 8.24 10.82 5.74
N ALA A 25 8.85 10.27 6.79
CA ALA A 25 9.73 9.11 6.64
C ALA A 25 8.98 7.97 5.92
N PRO A 26 9.64 7.21 5.02
CA PRO A 26 8.98 6.19 4.22
C PRO A 26 8.36 5.12 5.11
N VAL A 27 7.04 4.99 5.03
CA VAL A 27 6.27 3.95 5.73
C VAL A 27 6.28 2.70 4.86
N ARG A 28 6.58 1.55 5.47
CA ARG A 28 6.69 0.28 4.74
C ARG A 28 5.63 -0.71 5.14
N ILE A 29 5.23 -1.55 4.20
CA ILE A 29 4.34 -2.68 4.47
C ILE A 29 5.08 -3.69 5.35
N ARG A 30 4.52 -4.00 6.52
CA ARG A 30 5.07 -4.97 7.49
C ARG A 30 4.36 -6.32 7.42
N ASP A 31 3.05 -6.33 7.16
CA ASP A 31 2.28 -7.57 7.03
C ASP A 31 1.01 -7.34 6.19
N ILE A 32 0.49 -8.40 5.57
CA ILE A 32 -0.80 -8.41 4.86
C ILE A 32 -1.59 -9.64 5.29
N LYS A 33 -2.79 -9.45 5.81
CA LYS A 33 -3.65 -10.53 6.32
C LYS A 33 -5.00 -10.52 5.62
N THR A 34 -5.57 -11.70 5.44
CA THR A 34 -6.97 -11.82 5.02
C THR A 34 -7.86 -12.20 6.18
N ILE A 35 -9.06 -11.62 6.22
CA ILE A 35 -10.10 -11.95 7.18
C ILE A 35 -11.30 -12.43 6.37
N LEU A 36 -11.56 -13.72 6.47
CA LEU A 36 -12.72 -14.36 5.90
C LEU A 36 -13.86 -14.32 6.92
N THR A 37 -14.98 -13.73 6.53
CA THR A 37 -16.15 -13.63 7.41
C THR A 37 -17.44 -13.76 6.62
N ALA A 38 -18.54 -14.05 7.31
CA ALA A 38 -19.84 -14.22 6.69
C ALA A 38 -21.02 -13.66 7.51
N PRO A 39 -20.98 -12.37 7.91
CA PRO A 39 -22.16 -11.76 8.55
C PRO A 39 -23.34 -11.81 7.57
N ASN A 40 -24.55 -12.05 8.09
CA ASN A 40 -25.78 -12.13 7.29
C ASN A 40 -25.73 -13.13 6.12
N ARG A 41 -24.93 -14.21 6.24
CA ARG A 41 -24.77 -15.26 5.22
C ARG A 41 -24.12 -14.79 3.91
N ILE A 42 -23.44 -13.64 3.90
CA ILE A 42 -22.70 -13.14 2.74
C ILE A 42 -21.20 -13.30 3.01
N ARG A 43 -20.51 -14.10 2.19
CA ARG A 43 -19.06 -14.28 2.32
C ARG A 43 -18.35 -13.00 1.92
N LEU A 44 -17.57 -12.46 2.83
CA LEU A 44 -16.72 -11.28 2.65
C LEU A 44 -15.25 -11.68 2.80
N VAL A 45 -14.40 -11.01 2.03
CA VAL A 45 -12.94 -11.11 2.14
C VAL A 45 -12.43 -9.71 2.38
N ILE A 46 -11.88 -9.50 3.58
CA ILE A 46 -11.28 -8.23 3.97
C ILE A 46 -9.77 -8.42 4.01
N VAL A 47 -9.03 -7.46 3.46
CA VAL A 47 -7.57 -7.43 3.52
C VAL A 47 -7.16 -6.35 4.52
N LYS A 48 -6.21 -6.69 5.38
CA LYS A 48 -5.60 -5.79 6.35
C LYS A 48 -4.13 -5.64 6.02
N VAL A 49 -3.69 -4.40 5.77
CA VAL A 49 -2.30 -4.05 5.53
C VAL A 49 -1.74 -3.40 6.80
N GLU A 50 -0.78 -4.06 7.44
CA GLU A 50 -0.09 -3.53 8.61
C GLU A 50 1.20 -2.86 8.17
N THR A 51 1.48 -1.66 8.69
CA THR A 51 2.66 -0.88 8.30
C THR A 51 3.75 -0.91 9.37
N SER A 52 4.90 -0.31 9.05
CA SER A 52 5.99 -0.04 9.99
C SER A 52 5.64 1.03 11.03
N GLU A 53 4.62 1.86 10.77
CA GLU A 53 4.17 2.90 11.70
C GLU A 53 3.11 2.34 12.66
N PRO A 54 3.35 2.34 13.98
CA PRO A 54 2.38 1.83 14.95
C PRO A 54 1.05 2.57 14.88
N GLY A 55 -0.05 1.82 14.75
CA GLY A 55 -1.40 2.37 14.68
C GLY A 55 -1.88 2.70 13.26
N LEU A 56 -0.98 2.80 12.28
CA LEU A 56 -1.34 2.99 10.87
C LEU A 56 -1.58 1.64 10.18
N VAL A 57 -2.83 1.40 9.81
CA VAL A 57 -3.32 0.15 9.20
C VAL A 57 -4.26 0.48 8.03
N GLY A 58 -4.07 -0.20 6.91
CA GLY A 58 -4.96 -0.18 5.75
C GLY A 58 -6.02 -1.28 5.82
N TRP A 59 -7.21 -0.99 5.30
CA TRP A 59 -8.33 -1.92 5.16
C TRP A 59 -8.87 -1.89 3.74
N GLY A 60 -8.87 -3.04 3.07
CA GLY A 60 -9.35 -3.17 1.69
C GLY A 60 -10.37 -4.28 1.51
N CYS A 61 -11.14 -4.19 0.42
CA CYS A 61 -12.17 -5.15 0.06
C CYS A 61 -11.67 -6.07 -1.07
N ALA A 62 -11.68 -7.37 -0.82
CA ALA A 62 -11.30 -8.39 -1.82
C ALA A 62 -12.45 -9.38 -2.09
N THR A 63 -13.69 -8.92 -1.95
CA THR A 63 -14.85 -9.79 -1.87
C THR A 63 -15.26 -10.38 -3.23
N PHE A 64 -14.82 -11.62 -3.47
CA PHE A 64 -15.42 -12.49 -4.49
C PHE A 64 -16.36 -13.52 -3.83
N THR A 65 -17.61 -13.11 -3.57
CA THR A 65 -18.57 -13.89 -2.77
C THR A 65 -18.70 -15.35 -3.22
N GLN A 66 -18.73 -15.64 -4.52
CA GLN A 66 -18.90 -16.97 -5.07
C GLN A 66 -17.68 -17.88 -4.88
N ARG A 67 -16.49 -17.30 -4.69
CA ARG A 67 -15.21 -18.03 -4.56
C ARG A 67 -14.27 -17.38 -3.52
N ALA A 68 -14.79 -16.97 -2.36
CA ALA A 68 -14.01 -16.26 -1.35
C ALA A 68 -12.72 -17.00 -0.91
N LEU A 69 -12.77 -18.34 -0.83
CA LEU A 69 -11.65 -19.16 -0.39
C LEU A 69 -10.46 -19.17 -1.36
N VAL A 70 -10.66 -18.86 -2.66
CA VAL A 70 -9.54 -18.81 -3.61
C VAL A 70 -8.86 -17.44 -3.63
N VAL A 71 -9.52 -16.40 -3.10
CA VAL A 71 -8.91 -15.07 -2.97
C VAL A 71 -7.90 -15.04 -1.83
N GLN A 72 -8.19 -15.73 -0.71
CA GLN A 72 -7.27 -15.82 0.42
C GLN A 72 -5.84 -16.24 0.01
N PRO A 73 -5.61 -17.40 -0.64
CA PRO A 73 -4.25 -17.79 -1.02
C PRO A 73 -3.64 -16.86 -2.07
N ALA A 74 -4.44 -16.23 -2.96
CA ALA A 74 -3.93 -15.23 -3.90
C ALA A 74 -3.28 -14.04 -3.16
N VAL A 75 -3.90 -13.55 -2.10
CA VAL A 75 -3.33 -12.49 -1.25
C VAL A 75 -2.18 -13.03 -0.41
N GLU A 76 -2.41 -14.11 0.32
CA GLU A 76 -1.51 -14.58 1.40
C GLU A 76 -0.26 -15.31 0.91
N GLN A 77 -0.34 -16.06 -0.19
CA GLN A 77 0.79 -16.85 -0.68
C GLN A 77 1.58 -16.12 -1.78
N TYR A 78 0.97 -15.15 -2.46
CA TYR A 78 1.61 -14.46 -3.60
C TYR A 78 1.80 -12.97 -3.34
N LEU A 79 0.74 -12.19 -3.10
CA LEU A 79 0.88 -10.73 -2.92
C LEU A 79 1.60 -10.36 -1.62
N ARG A 80 1.32 -11.04 -0.50
CA ARG A 80 2.00 -10.79 0.78
C ARG A 80 3.52 -10.86 0.63
N PRO A 81 4.16 -12.00 0.28
CA PRO A 81 5.62 -12.04 0.19
C PRO A 81 6.20 -11.09 -0.87
N PHE A 82 5.42 -10.73 -1.89
CA PHE A 82 5.84 -9.77 -2.93
C PHE A 82 5.88 -8.31 -2.45
N LEU A 83 5.02 -7.93 -1.50
CA LEU A 83 4.81 -6.53 -1.11
C LEU A 83 5.41 -6.16 0.25
N ILE A 84 5.80 -7.13 1.07
CA ILE A 84 6.49 -6.86 2.35
C ILE A 84 7.74 -6.00 2.09
N GLY A 85 7.87 -4.92 2.85
CA GLY A 85 8.99 -3.98 2.76
C GLY A 85 8.84 -2.90 1.69
N ARG A 86 7.82 -2.96 0.81
CA ARG A 86 7.52 -1.89 -0.15
C ARG A 86 7.04 -0.63 0.56
N ASN A 87 7.34 0.53 -0.02
CA ASN A 87 6.88 1.82 0.47
C ASN A 87 5.38 1.97 0.17
N VAL A 88 4.59 2.36 1.16
CA VAL A 88 3.12 2.49 1.00
C VAL A 88 2.72 3.64 0.08
N ASP A 89 3.57 4.65 -0.09
CA ASP A 89 3.30 5.81 -0.96
C ASP A 89 3.42 5.46 -2.46
N GLU A 90 4.00 4.31 -2.80
CA GLU A 90 4.23 3.83 -4.16
C GLU A 90 3.00 3.08 -4.72
N ILE A 91 1.79 3.59 -4.48
CA ILE A 91 0.52 2.91 -4.78
C ILE A 91 0.45 2.47 -6.26
N GLU A 92 0.71 3.39 -7.19
CA GLU A 92 0.66 3.09 -8.63
C GLU A 92 1.70 2.04 -9.04
N ASP A 93 2.91 2.11 -8.48
CA ASP A 93 3.96 1.12 -8.78
C ASP A 93 3.62 -0.26 -8.19
N ILE A 94 3.07 -0.30 -6.98
CA ILE A 94 2.54 -1.52 -6.36
C ILE A 94 1.44 -2.12 -7.23
N TRP A 95 0.50 -1.30 -7.72
CA TRP A 95 -0.58 -1.75 -8.58
C TRP A 95 -0.06 -2.32 -9.90
N GLN A 96 0.76 -1.56 -10.63
CA GLN A 96 1.28 -1.97 -11.94
C GLN A 96 2.16 -3.23 -11.82
N SER A 97 3.03 -3.27 -10.79
CA SER A 97 3.90 -4.43 -10.55
C SER A 97 3.11 -5.67 -10.10
N SER A 98 2.06 -5.51 -9.28
CA SER A 98 1.17 -6.61 -8.89
C SER A 98 0.37 -7.14 -10.07
N TYR A 99 -0.14 -6.26 -10.94
CA TYR A 99 -0.94 -6.62 -12.11
C TYR A 99 -0.19 -7.51 -13.09
N VAL A 100 1.13 -7.33 -13.23
CA VAL A 100 1.98 -8.13 -14.14
C VAL A 100 2.73 -9.27 -13.45
N SER A 101 2.70 -9.35 -12.11
CA SER A 101 3.52 -10.29 -11.30
C SER A 101 3.32 -11.77 -11.66
N SER A 102 2.11 -12.17 -12.06
CA SER A 102 1.75 -13.55 -12.39
C SER A 102 1.93 -13.90 -13.87
N TYR A 103 2.45 -12.98 -14.70
CA TYR A 103 2.54 -13.05 -16.17
C TYR A 103 1.18 -13.16 -16.87
N TRP A 104 0.47 -14.28 -16.70
CA TRP A 104 -0.96 -14.37 -16.99
C TRP A 104 -1.73 -13.61 -15.94
N ARG A 105 -2.63 -12.75 -16.40
CA ARG A 105 -3.31 -11.75 -15.55
C ARG A 105 -4.76 -11.63 -15.95
N ASN A 106 -5.45 -10.73 -15.27
CA ASN A 106 -6.90 -10.57 -15.29
C ASN A 106 -7.65 -11.70 -14.55
N GLY A 107 -8.97 -11.59 -14.55
CA GLY A 107 -9.86 -12.55 -13.92
C GLY A 107 -10.24 -12.15 -12.50
N PRO A 108 -11.34 -12.72 -12.00
CA PRO A 108 -11.97 -12.23 -10.77
C PRO A 108 -11.13 -12.50 -9.52
N VAL A 109 -10.31 -13.56 -9.51
CA VAL A 109 -9.49 -13.91 -8.34
C VAL A 109 -8.37 -12.91 -8.12
N LEU A 110 -7.55 -12.68 -9.15
CA LEU A 110 -6.39 -11.79 -9.06
C LEU A 110 -6.82 -10.33 -8.89
N PHE A 111 -7.85 -9.87 -9.61
CA PHE A 111 -8.35 -8.50 -9.44
C PHE A 111 -8.95 -8.25 -8.05
N ASN A 112 -9.68 -9.21 -7.46
CA ASN A 112 -10.15 -9.04 -6.08
C ASN A 112 -8.99 -9.05 -5.08
N ALA A 113 -7.99 -9.91 -5.27
CA ALA A 113 -6.81 -9.94 -4.41
C ALA A 113 -6.05 -8.60 -4.43
N MET A 114 -5.80 -8.04 -5.62
CA MET A 114 -5.16 -6.74 -5.77
C MET A 114 -6.03 -5.60 -5.22
N SER A 115 -7.35 -5.62 -5.50
CA SER A 115 -8.30 -4.62 -4.99
C SER A 115 -8.39 -4.56 -3.47
N GLY A 116 -8.02 -5.63 -2.76
CA GLY A 116 -7.94 -5.58 -1.29
C GLY A 116 -6.66 -4.94 -0.78
N VAL A 117 -5.60 -4.91 -1.60
CA VAL A 117 -4.28 -4.39 -1.20
C VAL A 117 -4.09 -2.94 -1.67
N ASP A 118 -4.58 -2.62 -2.85
CA ASP A 118 -4.74 -1.26 -3.38
C ASP A 118 -5.64 -0.41 -2.47
#